data_AF-A0AAP4A7A2-F1
#
_entry.id   AF-A0AAP4A7A2-F1
#
_cell.length_a   1.000
_cell.length_b   1.000
_cell.length_c   1.000
_cell.angle_alpha   90.00
_cell.angle_beta   90.00
_cell.angle_gamma   90.00
#
_symmetry.space_group_name_H-M   'P 1'
#
loop_
_entity.id
_entity.type
_entity.pdbx_description
1 polymer ?
#
loop_
_entity_poly.entity_id
_entity_poly.type
_entity_poly.pdbx_seq_one_letter_code
_entity_poly.pdbx_strand_id
1 'polypeptide(L)'
;MKVLGNYIQRNFHYDGKSFYTTSFFNPILNEEILVYTKNEFIIYFVDGEILPSSEMNVEIKKQSEQLLVVNFSKDNLSVEVNYFVENKVINKKLTVFNCCKRINYIDCDTFEFEDTNNIYYPKKQNNIKEMGNFNGYYVELGQPIYAKSLFMGMEFPMGENRIKERKYFSRYYYGKSVEKRLDIHSAIIGAAPEKSKEKIQASFFEYIKAISLPATFRKQYNSWYDHMLNITNDSIIKSFLEINRGFKNYGITLDAFVVDDGWANYESVWEFNDKFPNELKDISECVKNLGSTLGLWIGPRGGYNGTQVTMSDWLEKNKDLNIGSKNKISNDVNVGDFNYLRKMKEKMLEYQSKYDISYWKIDGMLLKPDTEDESGPYGMHTMTAVYEFMISLFNELREERGEKSFWINLTSYVNPSPWFLKWVNSLWIQTSQDVGFTPNGGNDIQKMITYRDSQYYEFLIERDIQLPLCSLYNHEPIYAESASMWYLDHQIYCSIEEFKEYLMFIATRGNAFWEFYYSYSMFDDERWEVNAQAIKWIEENYPILKNSTFFGTKPSLMGVYGYYCQSDSGSKSIISFRNPSDEIKSYKLENIEPKEYDVVLGNKNYKVFEDGSVEVKLNPKEIIILKSK
;
A
#
# COMPACT_ATOMS: atom_id res chain seq x y z
N MET A 1 -30.92 -21.25 -6.33
CA MET A 1 -30.84 -20.36 -5.14
C MET A 1 -30.07 -19.09 -5.50
N LYS A 2 -30.11 -18.02 -4.70
CA LYS A 2 -29.37 -16.79 -4.99
C LYS A 2 -29.04 -15.98 -3.74
N VAL A 3 -28.00 -15.15 -3.82
CA VAL A 3 -27.72 -14.05 -2.90
C VAL A 3 -27.77 -12.75 -3.70
N LEU A 4 -28.59 -11.79 -3.25
CA LEU A 4 -28.92 -10.57 -3.97
C LEU A 4 -28.44 -9.34 -3.20
N GLY A 5 -27.51 -8.59 -3.79
CA GLY A 5 -27.20 -7.22 -3.42
C GLY A 5 -27.72 -6.23 -4.45
N ASN A 6 -27.77 -4.95 -4.09
CA ASN A 6 -28.26 -3.88 -4.98
C ASN A 6 -27.38 -3.69 -6.24
N TYR A 7 -26.12 -4.13 -6.19
CA TYR A 7 -25.12 -3.92 -7.23
C TYR A 7 -24.65 -5.21 -7.90
N ILE A 8 -24.92 -6.37 -7.30
CA ILE A 8 -24.47 -7.67 -7.79
C ILE A 8 -25.32 -8.77 -7.19
N GLN A 9 -25.61 -9.81 -7.97
CA GLN A 9 -26.29 -11.02 -7.53
C GLN A 9 -25.44 -12.24 -7.91
N ARG A 10 -25.36 -13.24 -7.03
CA ARG A 10 -24.74 -14.55 -7.30
C ARG A 10 -25.83 -15.61 -7.32
N ASN A 11 -25.91 -16.36 -8.41
CA ASN A 11 -26.90 -17.42 -8.62
C ASN A 11 -26.25 -18.79 -8.43
N PHE A 12 -27.02 -19.71 -7.86
CA PHE A 12 -26.57 -21.05 -7.51
C PHE A 12 -27.54 -22.13 -7.98
N HIS A 13 -26.98 -23.26 -8.41
CA HIS A 13 -27.66 -24.53 -8.53
C HIS A 13 -27.68 -25.25 -7.18
N TYR A 14 -28.81 -25.86 -6.82
CA TYR A 14 -28.93 -26.78 -5.70
C TYR A 14 -30.05 -27.78 -5.95
N ASP A 15 -29.74 -29.08 -5.91
CA ASP A 15 -30.70 -30.19 -6.13
C ASP A 15 -30.84 -31.11 -4.91
N GLY A 16 -30.34 -30.70 -3.75
CA GLY A 16 -30.26 -31.52 -2.54
C GLY A 16 -28.98 -32.36 -2.42
N LYS A 17 -28.14 -32.42 -3.46
CA LYS A 17 -26.87 -33.15 -3.47
C LYS A 17 -25.69 -32.29 -3.92
N SER A 18 -25.88 -31.53 -4.98
CA SER A 18 -24.86 -30.68 -5.59
C SER A 18 -25.16 -29.21 -5.30
N PHE A 19 -24.14 -28.41 -5.02
CA PHE A 19 -24.27 -26.97 -4.87
C PHE A 19 -23.11 -26.24 -5.55
N TYR A 20 -23.42 -25.34 -6.47
CA TYR A 20 -22.41 -24.56 -7.20
C TYR A 20 -23.00 -23.30 -7.84
N THR A 21 -22.13 -22.34 -8.12
CA THR A 21 -22.44 -21.06 -8.75
C THR A 21 -22.70 -21.26 -10.24
N THR A 22 -23.78 -20.67 -10.75
CA THR A 22 -24.18 -20.76 -12.17
C THR A 22 -23.91 -19.46 -12.92
N SER A 23 -24.10 -18.33 -12.26
CA SER A 23 -23.93 -17.01 -12.88
C SER A 23 -23.80 -15.91 -11.85
N PHE A 24 -23.29 -14.78 -12.32
CA PHE A 24 -23.36 -13.49 -11.64
C PHE A 24 -24.28 -12.57 -12.45
N PHE A 25 -25.13 -11.79 -11.79
CA PHE A 25 -25.97 -10.80 -12.47
C PHE A 25 -25.60 -9.40 -11.99
N ASN A 26 -25.23 -8.55 -12.95
CA ASN A 26 -24.95 -7.13 -12.75
C ASN A 26 -26.23 -6.33 -13.04
N PRO A 27 -26.95 -5.84 -12.02
CA PRO A 27 -28.20 -5.10 -12.21
C PRO A 27 -27.99 -3.74 -12.89
N ILE A 28 -26.79 -3.15 -12.80
CA ILE A 28 -26.49 -1.83 -13.36
C ILE A 28 -26.53 -1.90 -14.90
N LEU A 29 -25.95 -2.96 -15.45
CA LEU A 29 -25.91 -3.21 -16.89
C LEU A 29 -27.05 -4.10 -17.38
N ASN A 30 -27.89 -4.59 -16.47
CA ASN A 30 -28.87 -5.65 -16.74
C ASN A 30 -28.23 -6.84 -17.49
N GLU A 31 -27.07 -7.28 -16.99
CA GLU A 31 -26.22 -8.29 -17.62
C GLU A 31 -26.12 -9.54 -16.75
N GLU A 32 -26.37 -10.72 -17.34
CA GLU A 32 -26.03 -12.00 -16.73
C GLU A 32 -24.70 -12.53 -17.29
N ILE A 33 -23.81 -12.91 -16.37
CA ILE A 33 -22.48 -13.44 -16.64
C ILE A 33 -22.49 -14.91 -16.24
N LEU A 34 -22.59 -15.79 -17.22
CA LEU A 34 -22.54 -17.23 -17.00
C LEU A 34 -21.13 -17.68 -16.62
N VAL A 35 -21.06 -18.60 -15.66
CA VAL A 35 -19.81 -19.25 -15.26
C VAL A 35 -19.99 -20.75 -15.15
N TYR A 36 -18.91 -21.49 -15.41
CA TYR A 36 -18.88 -22.94 -15.35
C TYR A 36 -18.02 -23.38 -14.18
N THR A 37 -18.68 -24.04 -13.21
CA THR A 37 -18.01 -24.74 -12.13
C THR A 37 -18.94 -25.82 -11.59
N LYS A 38 -18.36 -26.83 -10.95
CA LYS A 38 -19.10 -27.74 -10.06
C LYS A 38 -18.69 -27.55 -8.59
N ASN A 39 -17.75 -26.64 -8.35
CA ASN A 39 -17.06 -26.46 -7.09
C ASN A 39 -17.18 -25.02 -6.62
N GLU A 40 -17.50 -24.86 -5.34
CA GLU A 40 -17.36 -23.59 -4.66
C GLU A 40 -15.95 -23.40 -4.13
N PHE A 41 -15.31 -24.46 -3.65
CA PHE A 41 -13.90 -24.43 -3.29
C PHE A 41 -13.25 -25.78 -3.59
N ILE A 42 -11.92 -25.79 -3.57
CA ILE A 42 -11.11 -27.00 -3.71
C ILE A 42 -9.98 -26.96 -2.68
N ILE A 43 -9.88 -28.00 -1.86
CA ILE A 43 -8.79 -28.18 -0.89
C ILE A 43 -7.72 -29.06 -1.53
N TYR A 44 -6.47 -28.58 -1.50
CA TYR A 44 -5.30 -29.32 -1.95
C TYR A 44 -4.48 -29.71 -0.73
N PHE A 45 -4.24 -30.99 -0.53
CA PHE A 45 -3.45 -31.51 0.58
C PHE A 45 -1.98 -31.65 0.22
N VAL A 46 -1.12 -31.65 1.23
CA VAL A 46 0.34 -31.79 1.06
C VAL A 46 0.72 -33.17 0.51
N ASP A 47 -0.08 -34.21 0.79
CA ASP A 47 0.11 -35.57 0.27
C ASP A 47 -0.33 -35.75 -1.20
N GLY A 48 -0.82 -34.69 -1.84
CA GLY A 48 -1.27 -34.68 -3.23
C GLY A 48 -2.75 -35.00 -3.42
N GLU A 49 -3.49 -35.33 -2.35
CA GLU A 49 -4.94 -35.49 -2.43
C GLU A 49 -5.62 -34.14 -2.73
N ILE A 50 -6.69 -34.21 -3.51
CA ILE A 50 -7.52 -33.06 -3.87
C ILE A 50 -8.94 -33.36 -3.42
N LEU A 51 -9.51 -32.49 -2.61
CA LEU A 51 -10.91 -32.57 -2.19
C LEU A 51 -11.70 -31.39 -2.78
N PRO A 52 -12.37 -31.61 -3.92
CA PRO A 52 -13.31 -30.63 -4.47
C PRO A 52 -14.62 -30.62 -3.66
N SER A 53 -15.21 -29.45 -3.47
CA SER A 53 -16.51 -29.30 -2.79
C SER A 53 -17.64 -30.10 -3.44
N SER A 54 -17.56 -30.44 -4.74
CA SER A 54 -18.50 -31.33 -5.43
C SER A 54 -18.53 -32.77 -4.91
N GLU A 55 -17.50 -33.19 -4.17
CA GLU A 55 -17.40 -34.51 -3.55
C GLU A 55 -17.79 -34.52 -2.06
N MET A 56 -18.30 -33.41 -1.54
CA MET A 56 -18.72 -33.27 -0.15
C MET A 56 -20.25 -33.26 -0.04
N ASN A 57 -20.77 -33.73 1.09
CA ASN A 57 -22.19 -33.60 1.41
C ASN A 57 -22.53 -32.14 1.67
N VAL A 58 -23.65 -31.66 1.13
CA VAL A 58 -24.07 -30.27 1.23
C VAL A 58 -25.30 -30.13 2.13
N GLU A 59 -25.28 -29.13 3.00
CA GLU A 59 -26.41 -28.75 3.83
C GLU A 59 -26.56 -27.22 3.86
N ILE A 60 -27.76 -26.72 3.52
CA ILE A 60 -28.08 -25.30 3.65
C ILE A 60 -28.42 -25.01 5.12
N LYS A 61 -27.59 -24.24 5.81
CA LYS A 61 -27.77 -23.89 7.23
C LYS A 61 -28.66 -22.68 7.43
N LYS A 62 -28.53 -21.68 6.57
CA LYS A 62 -29.29 -20.43 6.66
C LYS A 62 -29.46 -19.82 5.29
N GLN A 63 -30.63 -19.25 5.04
CA GLN A 63 -30.92 -18.54 3.80
C GLN A 63 -31.77 -17.30 4.10
N SER A 64 -31.39 -16.20 3.47
CA SER A 64 -32.15 -14.97 3.32
C SER A 64 -31.80 -14.35 1.97
N GLU A 65 -32.31 -13.16 1.67
CA GLU A 65 -32.02 -12.47 0.41
C GLU A 65 -30.53 -12.08 0.28
N GLN A 66 -29.92 -11.64 1.38
CA GLN A 66 -28.55 -11.11 1.42
C GLN A 66 -27.53 -12.02 2.12
N LEU A 67 -27.96 -13.18 2.63
CA LEU A 67 -27.10 -14.14 3.31
C LEU A 67 -27.49 -15.56 2.95
N LEU A 68 -26.51 -16.37 2.56
CA LEU A 68 -26.62 -17.81 2.37
C LEU A 68 -25.46 -18.51 3.07
N VAL A 69 -25.77 -19.47 3.95
CA VAL A 69 -24.78 -20.25 4.69
C VAL A 69 -24.92 -21.71 4.27
N VAL A 70 -23.84 -22.27 3.75
CA VAL A 70 -23.79 -23.64 3.22
C VAL A 70 -22.68 -24.40 3.92
N ASN A 71 -23.01 -25.53 4.51
CA ASN A 71 -22.03 -26.44 5.10
C ASN A 71 -21.72 -27.57 4.12
N PHE A 72 -20.43 -27.79 3.86
CA PHE A 72 -19.91 -28.91 3.10
C PHE A 72 -19.20 -29.86 4.06
N SER A 73 -19.47 -31.16 4.00
CA SER A 73 -18.86 -32.14 4.91
C SER A 73 -18.46 -33.44 4.23
N LYS A 74 -17.31 -33.98 4.61
CA LYS A 74 -16.84 -35.31 4.22
C LYS A 74 -16.03 -35.89 5.37
N ASP A 75 -16.43 -37.07 5.84
CA ASP A 75 -15.90 -37.69 7.05
C ASP A 75 -15.96 -36.72 8.25
N ASN A 76 -14.81 -36.41 8.87
CA ASN A 76 -14.74 -35.48 10.01
C ASN A 76 -14.49 -34.01 9.59
N LEU A 77 -14.17 -33.75 8.32
CA LEU A 77 -13.89 -32.41 7.80
C LEU A 77 -15.20 -31.72 7.41
N SER A 78 -15.37 -30.48 7.89
CA SER A 78 -16.44 -29.61 7.39
C SER A 78 -15.92 -28.24 7.00
N VAL A 79 -16.55 -27.65 5.98
CA VAL A 79 -16.30 -26.28 5.52
C VAL A 79 -17.63 -25.54 5.49
N GLU A 80 -17.76 -24.53 6.33
CA GLU A 80 -18.88 -23.60 6.27
C GLU A 80 -18.52 -22.47 5.31
N VAL A 81 -19.39 -22.25 4.32
CA VAL A 81 -19.27 -21.17 3.33
C VAL A 81 -20.39 -20.17 3.55
N ASN A 82 -20.00 -18.96 3.92
CA ASN A 82 -20.89 -17.83 4.14
C ASN A 82 -20.83 -16.90 2.92
N TYR A 83 -21.94 -16.80 2.18
CA TYR A 83 -22.12 -15.80 1.13
C TYR A 83 -22.97 -14.66 1.66
N PHE A 84 -22.44 -13.44 1.68
CA PHE A 84 -23.17 -12.30 2.23
C PHE A 84 -22.89 -11.00 1.50
N VAL A 85 -23.87 -10.10 1.50
CA VAL A 85 -23.73 -8.76 0.92
C VAL A 85 -23.23 -7.79 1.98
N GLU A 86 -22.11 -7.14 1.70
CA GLU A 86 -21.55 -6.06 2.53
C GLU A 86 -20.77 -5.12 1.61
N ASN A 87 -20.75 -3.82 1.91
CA ASN A 87 -19.98 -2.82 1.14
C ASN A 87 -20.20 -2.89 -0.39
N LYS A 88 -21.44 -3.16 -0.80
CA LYS A 88 -21.89 -3.27 -2.21
C LYS A 88 -21.29 -4.45 -3.01
N VAL A 89 -20.61 -5.39 -2.37
CA VAL A 89 -20.09 -6.60 -2.99
C VAL A 89 -20.74 -7.86 -2.39
N ILE A 90 -20.54 -9.01 -3.04
CA ILE A 90 -20.80 -10.31 -2.42
C ILE A 90 -19.48 -10.85 -1.87
N ASN A 91 -19.46 -11.07 -0.56
CA ASN A 91 -18.41 -11.77 0.16
C ASN A 91 -18.68 -13.27 0.14
N LYS A 92 -17.62 -14.06 0.02
CA LYS A 92 -17.59 -15.50 0.22
C LYS A 92 -16.51 -15.82 1.25
N LYS A 93 -16.94 -16.17 2.46
CA LYS A 93 -16.05 -16.49 3.58
C LYS A 93 -16.11 -17.97 3.92
N LEU A 94 -14.96 -18.61 3.98
CA LEU A 94 -14.82 -20.03 4.34
C LEU A 94 -14.38 -20.15 5.79
N THR A 95 -14.97 -21.11 6.50
CA THR A 95 -14.47 -21.60 7.79
C THR A 95 -14.27 -23.10 7.72
N VAL A 96 -13.03 -23.56 7.90
CA VAL A 96 -12.68 -24.98 7.88
C VAL A 96 -12.66 -25.51 9.31
N PHE A 97 -13.21 -26.70 9.54
CA PHE A 97 -13.24 -27.37 10.84
C PHE A 97 -12.69 -28.80 10.73
N ASN A 98 -11.92 -29.21 11.74
CA ASN A 98 -11.50 -30.59 12.00
C ASN A 98 -10.83 -31.30 10.78
N CYS A 99 -9.83 -30.66 10.18
CA CYS A 99 -9.04 -31.25 9.10
C CYS A 99 -7.77 -31.91 9.65
N CYS A 100 -7.71 -33.24 9.71
CA CYS A 100 -6.54 -33.97 10.20
C CYS A 100 -5.36 -33.99 9.20
N LYS A 101 -5.63 -33.82 7.90
CA LYS A 101 -4.60 -33.74 6.86
C LYS A 101 -4.02 -32.33 6.81
N ARG A 102 -2.73 -32.23 6.45
CA ARG A 102 -2.10 -30.94 6.18
C ARG A 102 -2.61 -30.39 4.86
N ILE A 103 -3.23 -29.22 4.92
CA ILE A 103 -3.70 -28.49 3.75
C ILE A 103 -2.51 -27.75 3.15
N ASN A 104 -2.22 -27.98 1.87
CA ASN A 104 -1.24 -27.18 1.15
C ASN A 104 -1.83 -25.78 0.90
N TYR A 105 -2.95 -25.73 0.20
CA TYR A 105 -3.71 -24.51 -0.07
C TYR A 105 -5.18 -24.82 -0.40
N ILE A 106 -5.99 -23.77 -0.40
CA ILE A 106 -7.42 -23.83 -0.72
C ILE A 106 -7.71 -22.80 -1.80
N ASP A 107 -8.24 -23.25 -2.94
CA ASP A 107 -8.87 -22.37 -3.91
C ASP A 107 -10.26 -22.01 -3.35
N CYS A 108 -10.35 -20.85 -2.70
CA CYS A 108 -11.50 -20.39 -1.90
C CYS A 108 -12.67 -19.91 -2.77
N ASP A 109 -12.38 -19.43 -3.97
CA ASP A 109 -13.36 -19.26 -5.04
C ASP A 109 -12.72 -19.71 -6.36
N THR A 110 -13.48 -20.41 -7.21
CA THR A 110 -12.98 -20.94 -8.47
C THR A 110 -14.13 -21.16 -9.45
N PHE A 111 -13.96 -20.68 -10.68
CA PHE A 111 -14.92 -20.88 -11.77
C PHE A 111 -14.28 -20.54 -13.12
N GLU A 112 -14.94 -20.95 -14.20
CA GLU A 112 -14.55 -20.58 -15.56
C GLU A 112 -15.57 -19.62 -16.18
N PHE A 113 -15.11 -18.56 -16.82
CA PHE A 113 -15.96 -17.73 -17.68
C PHE A 113 -16.32 -18.47 -18.97
N GLU A 114 -17.43 -18.06 -19.60
CA GLU A 114 -17.88 -18.65 -20.86
C GLU A 114 -16.87 -18.43 -22.01
N ASP A 115 -16.37 -17.21 -22.13
CA ASP A 115 -15.38 -16.81 -23.12
C ASP A 115 -14.33 -15.85 -22.51
N THR A 116 -13.36 -15.46 -23.32
CA THR A 116 -12.26 -14.55 -22.93
C THR A 116 -12.56 -13.07 -23.16
N ASN A 117 -13.74 -12.72 -23.70
CA ASN A 117 -14.07 -11.33 -24.02
C ASN A 117 -14.11 -10.48 -22.74
N ASN A 118 -13.50 -9.29 -22.77
CA ASN A 118 -13.42 -8.36 -21.62
C ASN A 118 -12.77 -8.98 -20.36
N ILE A 119 -11.83 -9.92 -20.53
CA ILE A 119 -10.94 -10.35 -19.43
C ILE A 119 -9.67 -9.50 -19.48
N TYR A 120 -9.36 -8.81 -18.39
CA TYR A 120 -8.14 -8.03 -18.24
C TYR A 120 -7.14 -8.82 -17.40
N TYR A 121 -6.26 -9.56 -18.07
CA TYR A 121 -5.26 -10.40 -17.41
C TYR A 121 -4.27 -9.55 -16.62
N PRO A 122 -4.01 -9.86 -15.33
CA PRO A 122 -2.95 -9.22 -14.58
C PRO A 122 -1.59 -9.44 -15.27
N LYS A 123 -0.74 -8.41 -15.21
CA LYS A 123 0.62 -8.52 -15.74
C LYS A 123 1.46 -9.43 -14.85
N LYS A 124 2.16 -10.38 -15.47
CA LYS A 124 3.26 -11.10 -14.83
C LYS A 124 4.33 -10.10 -14.40
N GLN A 125 4.77 -10.16 -13.15
CA GLN A 125 5.69 -9.18 -12.60
C GLN A 125 7.14 -9.64 -12.73
N ASN A 126 8.02 -8.70 -13.04
CA ASN A 126 9.46 -8.88 -12.88
C ASN A 126 9.87 -8.60 -11.44
N ASN A 127 10.98 -9.21 -11.00
CA ASN A 127 11.58 -8.89 -9.71
C ASN A 127 11.87 -7.38 -9.61
N ILE A 128 11.70 -6.83 -8.41
CA ILE A 128 11.98 -5.42 -8.13
C ILE A 128 13.43 -5.32 -7.68
N LYS A 129 14.29 -4.74 -8.52
CA LYS A 129 15.74 -4.69 -8.30
C LYS A 129 16.09 -3.82 -7.10
N GLU A 130 15.36 -2.73 -6.96
CA GLU A 130 15.48 -1.72 -5.91
C GLU A 130 15.24 -2.31 -4.52
N MET A 131 14.44 -3.38 -4.44
CA MET A 131 14.10 -4.10 -3.20
C MET A 131 14.86 -5.42 -3.10
N GLY A 132 16.17 -5.42 -3.34
CA GLY A 132 17.01 -6.62 -3.19
C GLY A 132 16.59 -7.79 -4.09
N ASN A 133 16.08 -7.49 -5.30
CA ASN A 133 15.45 -8.46 -6.21
C ASN A 133 14.20 -9.15 -5.62
N PHE A 134 13.36 -8.40 -4.88
CA PHE A 134 12.09 -8.90 -4.35
C PHE A 134 11.27 -9.58 -5.47
N ASN A 135 10.85 -10.81 -5.22
CA ASN A 135 10.39 -11.71 -6.28
C ASN A 135 9.10 -11.21 -6.92
N GLY A 136 9.03 -11.22 -8.26
CA GLY A 136 7.83 -10.84 -9.01
C GLY A 136 6.59 -11.66 -8.62
N TYR A 137 6.76 -12.93 -8.24
CA TYR A 137 5.66 -13.75 -7.71
C TYR A 137 5.00 -13.09 -6.49
N TYR A 138 5.77 -12.54 -5.55
CA TYR A 138 5.21 -11.85 -4.39
C TYR A 138 4.54 -10.54 -4.77
N VAL A 139 5.08 -9.81 -5.76
CA VAL A 139 4.48 -8.57 -6.27
C VAL A 139 3.10 -8.81 -6.88
N GLU A 140 2.87 -9.97 -7.50
CA GLU A 140 1.56 -10.39 -8.04
C GLU A 140 0.51 -10.65 -6.96
N LEU A 141 0.93 -10.99 -5.73
CA LEU A 141 0.00 -11.38 -4.67
C LEU A 141 -0.87 -10.20 -4.21
N GLY A 142 -2.13 -10.50 -3.94
CA GLY A 142 -3.11 -9.53 -3.49
C GLY A 142 -3.52 -8.50 -4.54
N GLN A 143 -3.13 -8.64 -5.82
CA GLN A 143 -3.70 -7.87 -6.91
C GLN A 143 -5.12 -8.37 -7.26
N PRO A 144 -6.06 -7.49 -7.64
CA PRO A 144 -7.40 -7.89 -8.05
C PRO A 144 -7.43 -8.45 -9.48
N ILE A 145 -8.53 -9.12 -9.83
CA ILE A 145 -8.85 -9.54 -11.20
C ILE A 145 -10.04 -8.71 -11.71
N TYR A 146 -9.94 -8.24 -12.96
CA TYR A 146 -11.03 -7.58 -13.67
C TYR A 146 -11.47 -8.43 -14.87
N ALA A 147 -12.76 -8.72 -14.94
CA ALA A 147 -13.32 -9.54 -16.02
C ALA A 147 -14.81 -9.22 -16.23
N LYS A 148 -15.24 -9.15 -17.49
CA LYS A 148 -16.59 -8.77 -17.89
C LYS A 148 -16.91 -7.36 -17.37
N SER A 149 -17.88 -7.24 -16.48
CA SER A 149 -18.20 -6.02 -15.73
C SER A 149 -17.93 -6.21 -14.22
N LEU A 150 -17.03 -7.12 -13.85
CA LEU A 150 -16.75 -7.53 -12.47
C LEU A 150 -15.32 -7.22 -12.03
N PHE A 151 -15.15 -6.96 -10.74
CA PHE A 151 -13.87 -7.02 -10.03
C PHE A 151 -13.94 -8.10 -8.94
N MET A 152 -12.81 -8.76 -8.67
CA MET A 152 -12.75 -9.85 -7.69
C MET A 152 -11.35 -10.06 -7.11
N GLY A 153 -11.29 -10.64 -5.90
CA GLY A 153 -10.06 -11.01 -5.22
C GLY A 153 -10.31 -11.42 -3.77
N MET A 154 -9.28 -11.88 -3.08
CA MET A 154 -9.32 -12.14 -1.63
C MET A 154 -8.91 -10.90 -0.85
N GLU A 155 -9.62 -10.57 0.23
CA GLU A 155 -9.27 -9.51 1.17
C GLU A 155 -8.05 -9.85 2.05
N PHE A 156 -7.00 -10.37 1.42
CA PHE A 156 -5.77 -10.78 2.05
C PHE A 156 -4.59 -10.37 1.16
N PRO A 157 -3.56 -9.67 1.69
CA PRO A 157 -2.44 -9.22 0.88
C PRO A 157 -1.66 -10.35 0.23
N MET A 158 -1.65 -11.55 0.80
CA MET A 158 -0.97 -12.73 0.23
C MET A 158 -1.93 -13.68 -0.49
N GLY A 159 -3.18 -13.27 -0.70
CA GLY A 159 -4.12 -14.03 -1.51
C GLY A 159 -3.63 -14.11 -2.96
N GLU A 160 -3.49 -15.32 -3.48
CA GLU A 160 -3.12 -15.53 -4.88
C GLU A 160 -4.40 -15.49 -5.74
N ASN A 161 -4.62 -14.38 -6.42
CA ASN A 161 -5.72 -14.24 -7.39
C ASN A 161 -5.15 -14.38 -8.80
N ARG A 162 -5.65 -15.35 -9.56
CA ARG A 162 -5.22 -15.54 -10.95
C ARG A 162 -6.39 -15.82 -11.86
N ILE A 163 -6.21 -15.43 -13.11
CA ILE A 163 -7.02 -15.88 -14.22
C ILE A 163 -6.12 -16.40 -15.33
N LYS A 164 -6.32 -17.66 -15.70
CA LYS A 164 -5.61 -18.30 -16.82
C LYS A 164 -6.65 -18.72 -17.85
N GLU A 165 -6.54 -18.14 -19.04
CA GLU A 165 -7.56 -18.26 -20.09
C GLU A 165 -8.93 -17.86 -19.52
N ARG A 166 -9.80 -18.83 -19.23
CA ARG A 166 -11.13 -18.58 -18.66
C ARG A 166 -11.22 -18.87 -17.17
N LYS A 167 -10.26 -19.62 -16.60
CA LYS A 167 -10.35 -20.11 -15.22
C LYS A 167 -9.82 -19.09 -14.24
N TYR A 168 -10.70 -18.58 -13.41
CA TYR A 168 -10.37 -17.79 -12.24
C TYR A 168 -10.21 -18.67 -11.01
N PHE A 169 -9.25 -18.34 -10.16
CA PHE A 169 -9.21 -18.80 -8.78
C PHE A 169 -8.66 -17.75 -7.84
N SER A 170 -9.06 -17.84 -6.58
CA SER A 170 -8.50 -17.09 -5.46
C SER A 170 -8.05 -18.06 -4.38
N ARG A 171 -6.75 -18.04 -4.04
CA ARG A 171 -6.10 -19.08 -3.24
C ARG A 171 -5.53 -18.57 -1.93
N TYR A 172 -5.70 -19.38 -0.90
CA TYR A 172 -5.10 -19.23 0.42
C TYR A 172 -4.16 -20.40 0.74
N TYR A 173 -2.91 -20.12 1.10
CA TYR A 173 -1.93 -21.14 1.51
C TYR A 173 -1.97 -21.35 3.03
N TYR A 174 -1.75 -22.58 3.51
CA TYR A 174 -1.86 -22.87 4.95
C TYR A 174 -0.74 -23.73 5.53
N GLY A 175 -0.40 -24.85 4.88
CA GLY A 175 0.69 -25.74 5.27
C GLY A 175 0.46 -26.60 6.51
N LYS A 176 -0.69 -26.49 7.19
CA LYS A 176 -0.97 -27.14 8.48
C LYS A 176 -2.27 -27.94 8.42
N SER A 177 -2.50 -28.79 9.44
CA SER A 177 -3.81 -29.37 9.73
C SER A 177 -4.68 -28.37 10.50
N VAL A 178 -6.00 -28.53 10.46
CA VAL A 178 -6.95 -27.69 11.19
C VAL A 178 -7.52 -28.48 12.37
N GLU A 179 -7.02 -28.22 13.58
CA GLU A 179 -7.46 -28.97 14.76
C GLU A 179 -8.92 -28.69 15.13
N LYS A 180 -9.33 -27.41 15.13
CA LYS A 180 -10.68 -26.99 15.52
C LYS A 180 -11.32 -26.10 14.47
N ARG A 181 -10.68 -24.99 14.14
CA ARG A 181 -11.25 -23.93 13.30
C ARG A 181 -10.15 -23.17 12.59
N LEU A 182 -10.34 -22.90 11.30
CA LEU A 182 -9.57 -21.98 10.50
C LEU A 182 -10.53 -21.04 9.78
N ASP A 183 -10.51 -19.76 10.14
CA ASP A 183 -11.22 -18.71 9.44
C ASP A 183 -10.35 -18.17 8.30
N ILE A 184 -10.87 -18.18 7.08
CA ILE A 184 -10.17 -17.66 5.90
C ILE A 184 -10.70 -16.27 5.57
N HIS A 185 -9.83 -15.39 5.06
CA HIS A 185 -10.22 -14.08 4.52
C HIS A 185 -11.26 -14.21 3.39
N SER A 186 -12.17 -13.24 3.28
CA SER A 186 -13.24 -13.28 2.28
C SER A 186 -12.69 -13.18 0.86
N ALA A 187 -13.17 -14.03 -0.04
CA ALA A 187 -13.11 -13.76 -1.48
C ALA A 187 -14.33 -12.91 -1.87
N ILE A 188 -14.12 -11.81 -2.60
CA ILE A 188 -15.17 -10.85 -2.95
C ILE A 188 -15.39 -10.79 -4.45
N ILE A 189 -16.62 -10.49 -4.84
CA ILE A 189 -17.00 -10.17 -6.22
C ILE A 189 -17.91 -8.94 -6.19
N GLY A 190 -17.51 -7.90 -6.91
CA GLY A 190 -18.30 -6.70 -7.14
C GLY A 190 -18.50 -6.43 -8.63
N ALA A 191 -19.36 -5.46 -8.94
CA ALA A 191 -19.70 -5.10 -10.31
C ALA A 191 -19.49 -3.62 -10.59
N ALA A 192 -19.23 -3.30 -11.85
CA ALA A 192 -18.98 -1.98 -12.38
C ALA A 192 -20.11 -1.53 -13.33
N PRO A 193 -20.29 -0.21 -13.53
CA PRO A 193 -21.31 0.32 -14.42
C PRO A 193 -20.97 0.17 -15.91
N GLU A 194 -19.75 -0.23 -16.24
CA GLU A 194 -19.27 -0.42 -17.61
C GLU A 194 -18.23 -1.56 -17.65
N LYS A 195 -17.97 -2.09 -18.86
CA LYS A 195 -17.00 -3.18 -19.07
C LYS A 195 -15.57 -2.71 -19.28
N SER A 196 -15.34 -1.40 -19.44
CA SER A 196 -14.01 -0.84 -19.62
C SER A 196 -13.17 -1.01 -18.34
N LYS A 197 -11.87 -1.27 -18.52
CA LYS A 197 -10.96 -1.52 -17.41
C LYS A 197 -10.94 -0.36 -16.41
N GLU A 198 -10.96 0.85 -16.93
CA GLU A 198 -10.90 2.11 -16.17
C GLU A 198 -12.11 2.22 -15.22
N LYS A 199 -13.31 1.84 -15.68
CA LYS A 199 -14.54 1.90 -14.87
C LYS A 199 -14.64 0.75 -13.87
N ILE A 200 -14.12 -0.43 -14.22
CA ILE A 200 -13.98 -1.55 -13.27
C ILE A 200 -12.99 -1.19 -12.17
N GLN A 201 -11.82 -0.65 -12.54
CA GLN A 201 -10.80 -0.18 -11.60
C GLN A 201 -11.37 0.90 -10.66
N ALA A 202 -12.09 1.90 -11.19
CA ALA A 202 -12.72 2.92 -10.37
C ALA A 202 -13.72 2.32 -9.35
N SER A 203 -14.54 1.36 -9.79
CA SER A 203 -15.49 0.66 -8.89
C SER A 203 -14.77 -0.18 -7.82
N PHE A 204 -13.65 -0.80 -8.18
CA PHE A 204 -12.78 -1.52 -7.25
C PHE A 204 -12.14 -0.57 -6.24
N PHE A 205 -11.62 0.59 -6.65
CA PHE A 205 -11.03 1.57 -5.73
C PHE A 205 -12.07 2.20 -4.79
N GLU A 206 -13.31 2.37 -5.23
CA GLU A 206 -14.40 2.74 -4.33
C GLU A 206 -14.69 1.66 -3.28
N TYR A 207 -14.60 0.38 -3.67
CA TYR A 207 -14.67 -0.73 -2.71
C TYR A 207 -13.51 -0.71 -1.71
N ILE A 208 -12.27 -0.56 -2.20
CA ILE A 208 -11.08 -0.45 -1.35
C ILE A 208 -11.24 0.72 -0.38
N LYS A 209 -11.67 1.89 -0.84
CA LYS A 209 -11.93 3.06 0.00
C LYS A 209 -12.94 2.78 1.12
N ALA A 210 -13.96 1.96 0.87
CA ALA A 210 -14.97 1.62 1.87
C ALA A 210 -14.46 0.70 2.99
N ILE A 211 -13.44 -0.13 2.71
CA ILE A 211 -12.85 -1.06 3.70
C ILE A 211 -11.53 -0.54 4.29
N SER A 212 -10.95 0.51 3.69
CA SER A 212 -9.68 1.07 4.10
C SER A 212 -9.80 1.94 5.35
N LEU A 213 -8.71 2.03 6.08
CA LEU A 213 -8.53 3.07 7.08
C LEU A 213 -8.53 4.46 6.41
N PRO A 214 -8.93 5.52 7.14
CA PRO A 214 -8.98 6.87 6.58
C PRO A 214 -7.61 7.35 6.09
N ALA A 215 -7.52 7.66 4.79
CA ALA A 215 -6.41 8.37 4.18
C ALA A 215 -6.58 9.88 4.39
N THR A 216 -6.38 10.35 5.63
CA THR A 216 -6.42 11.78 5.97
C THR A 216 -5.06 12.43 5.71
N PHE A 217 -5.04 13.71 5.33
CA PHE A 217 -3.78 14.42 5.11
C PHE A 217 -2.98 14.51 6.40
N ARG A 218 -1.87 13.78 6.44
CA ARG A 218 -0.98 13.65 7.59
C ARG A 218 0.35 14.31 7.29
N LYS A 219 0.78 15.18 8.21
CA LYS A 219 1.99 15.98 8.18
C LYS A 219 2.91 15.54 9.30
N GLN A 220 4.08 15.00 9.00
CA GLN A 220 5.04 14.67 10.07
C GLN A 220 6.48 14.87 9.65
N TYR A 221 7.35 15.14 10.62
CA TYR A 221 8.79 15.26 10.39
C TYR A 221 9.49 13.92 10.64
N ASN A 222 10.49 13.59 9.83
CA ASN A 222 11.30 12.39 10.01
C ASN A 222 12.80 12.71 9.98
N SER A 223 13.54 12.20 10.97
CA SER A 223 14.94 12.52 11.22
C SER A 223 15.94 11.87 10.25
N TRP A 224 15.52 10.96 9.37
CA TRP A 224 16.44 10.16 8.53
C TRP A 224 17.44 11.03 7.79
N TYR A 225 16.97 11.96 6.95
CA TYR A 225 17.89 12.77 6.14
C TYR A 225 18.54 13.94 6.89
N ASP A 226 18.22 14.13 8.17
CA ASP A 226 18.91 15.13 8.99
C ASP A 226 20.22 14.59 9.57
N HIS A 227 20.22 13.33 10.04
CA HIS A 227 21.37 12.75 10.75
C HIS A 227 21.76 11.34 10.30
N MET A 228 20.97 10.68 9.45
CA MET A 228 21.08 9.26 9.13
C MET A 228 21.22 8.43 10.43
N LEU A 229 22.15 7.48 10.47
CA LEU A 229 22.39 6.64 11.65
C LEU A 229 23.04 7.39 12.85
N ASN A 230 23.46 8.64 12.67
CA ASN A 230 24.23 9.39 13.68
C ASN A 230 23.35 10.15 14.68
N ILE A 231 22.06 9.81 14.79
CA ILE A 231 21.15 10.38 15.77
C ILE A 231 21.59 10.11 17.22
N THR A 232 21.43 11.10 18.10
CA THR A 232 21.53 10.98 19.56
C THR A 232 20.27 11.57 20.19
N ASN A 233 20.06 11.33 21.49
CA ASN A 233 18.97 11.98 22.23
C ASN A 233 18.94 13.50 22.01
N ASP A 234 20.10 14.16 22.17
CA ASP A 234 20.20 15.62 22.08
C ASP A 234 20.06 16.13 20.65
N SER A 235 20.60 15.42 19.65
CA SER A 235 20.47 15.84 18.25
C SER A 235 19.01 15.77 17.77
N ILE A 236 18.29 14.73 18.17
CA ILE A 236 16.87 14.56 17.86
C ILE A 236 16.03 15.66 18.52
N ILE A 237 16.23 15.91 19.82
CA ILE A 237 15.49 16.97 20.54
C ILE A 237 15.75 18.32 19.86
N LYS A 238 17.00 18.63 19.51
CA LYS A 238 17.34 19.87 18.81
C LYS A 238 16.62 19.98 17.46
N SER A 239 16.66 18.94 16.63
CA SER A 239 15.96 18.92 15.34
C SER A 239 14.45 19.11 15.53
N PHE A 240 13.83 18.43 16.49
CA PHE A 240 12.39 18.56 16.74
C PHE A 240 12.01 19.99 17.15
N LEU A 241 12.81 20.63 18.03
CA LEU A 241 12.59 22.01 18.44
C LEU A 241 12.73 23.01 17.29
N GLU A 242 13.77 22.89 16.47
CA GLU A 242 14.03 23.80 15.34
C GLU A 242 13.03 23.62 14.20
N ILE A 243 12.71 22.37 13.86
CA ILE A 243 11.66 22.06 12.88
C ILE A 243 10.33 22.59 13.39
N ASN A 244 9.94 22.30 14.64
CA ASN A 244 8.71 22.83 15.20
C ASN A 244 8.66 24.36 15.17
N ARG A 245 9.76 25.04 15.52
CA ARG A 245 9.87 26.50 15.44
C ARG A 245 9.61 26.99 14.02
N GLY A 246 10.26 26.38 13.02
CA GLY A 246 10.09 26.69 11.60
C GLY A 246 8.63 26.56 11.14
N PHE A 247 7.97 25.45 11.44
CA PHE A 247 6.57 25.24 11.06
C PHE A 247 5.60 26.14 11.85
N LYS A 248 5.76 26.24 13.17
CA LYS A 248 4.84 26.93 14.07
C LYS A 248 4.84 28.44 13.86
N ASN A 249 5.99 29.03 13.55
CA ASN A 249 6.10 30.47 13.27
C ASN A 249 5.23 30.91 12.07
N TYR A 250 4.91 29.98 11.16
CA TYR A 250 4.05 30.25 9.99
C TYR A 250 2.68 29.57 10.10
N GLY A 251 2.31 29.11 11.29
CA GLY A 251 0.97 28.61 11.61
C GLY A 251 0.70 27.17 11.16
N ILE A 252 1.73 26.35 11.01
CA ILE A 252 1.58 24.91 10.72
C ILE A 252 1.88 24.11 11.99
N THR A 253 1.04 23.11 12.27
CA THR A 253 1.26 22.10 13.32
C THR A 253 1.51 20.75 12.66
N LEU A 254 2.53 20.04 13.14
CA LEU A 254 2.83 18.68 12.68
C LEU A 254 2.08 17.65 13.52
N ASP A 255 1.57 16.62 12.87
CA ASP A 255 0.85 15.51 13.51
C ASP A 255 1.80 14.61 14.29
N ALA A 256 3.03 14.43 13.80
CA ALA A 256 4.07 13.70 14.52
C ALA A 256 5.51 14.15 14.23
N PHE A 257 6.41 13.75 15.12
CA PHE A 257 7.86 13.80 14.94
C PHE A 257 8.43 12.39 15.07
N VAL A 258 9.28 11.97 14.14
CA VAL A 258 9.73 10.58 14.04
C VAL A 258 11.22 10.46 14.33
N VAL A 259 11.54 9.51 15.21
CA VAL A 259 12.91 9.00 15.36
C VAL A 259 13.08 7.84 14.37
N ASP A 260 13.86 8.08 13.31
CA ASP A 260 14.18 7.06 12.30
C ASP A 260 15.37 6.18 12.76
N ASP A 261 15.96 5.39 11.86
CA ASP A 261 17.03 4.44 12.18
C ASP A 261 18.25 5.10 12.88
N GLY A 262 18.88 4.35 13.78
CA GLY A 262 20.08 4.72 14.53
C GLY A 262 19.90 4.65 16.05
N TRP A 263 18.69 4.40 16.56
CA TRP A 263 18.40 4.32 18.00
C TRP A 263 18.68 2.94 18.61
N ALA A 264 18.57 1.89 17.79
CA ALA A 264 18.65 0.51 18.26
C ALA A 264 20.10 0.05 18.51
N ASN A 265 20.28 -0.82 19.49
CA ASN A 265 21.43 -1.69 19.60
C ASN A 265 21.18 -2.94 18.74
N TYR A 266 21.94 -3.05 17.64
CA TYR A 266 21.77 -4.16 16.71
C TYR A 266 22.34 -5.49 17.20
N GLU A 267 23.09 -5.52 18.30
CA GLU A 267 23.44 -6.77 19.01
C GLU A 267 22.39 -7.11 20.09
N SER A 268 21.11 -6.95 19.74
CA SER A 268 19.96 -7.22 20.59
C SER A 268 18.68 -7.36 19.72
N VAL A 269 17.53 -7.59 20.35
CA VAL A 269 16.23 -7.43 19.70
C VAL A 269 15.60 -6.10 20.14
N TRP A 270 15.87 -5.05 19.35
CA TRP A 270 15.24 -3.73 19.49
C TRP A 270 15.42 -3.07 20.87
N GLU A 271 16.54 -3.31 21.56
CA GLU A 271 16.94 -2.51 22.72
C GLU A 271 17.58 -1.19 22.28
N PHE A 272 17.58 -0.19 23.15
CA PHE A 272 18.25 1.09 22.89
C PHE A 272 19.77 0.95 22.98
N ASN A 273 20.50 1.69 22.15
CA ASN A 273 21.95 1.85 22.28
C ASN A 273 22.31 3.00 23.24
N ASP A 274 23.60 3.14 23.54
CA ASP A 274 24.12 4.09 24.53
C ASP A 274 23.91 5.57 24.15
N LYS A 275 23.51 5.88 22.90
CA LYS A 275 23.18 7.26 22.47
C LYS A 275 21.85 7.75 23.05
N PHE A 276 21.05 6.85 23.63
CA PHE A 276 19.74 7.09 24.22
C PHE A 276 19.71 6.55 25.67
N PRO A 277 20.47 7.16 26.61
CA PRO A 277 20.61 6.66 27.98
C PRO A 277 19.29 6.66 28.78
N ASN A 278 18.33 7.51 28.38
CA ASN A 278 16.98 7.56 28.93
C ASN A 278 15.93 6.96 27.96
N GLU A 279 16.39 6.12 27.03
CA GLU A 279 15.56 5.58 25.94
C GLU A 279 14.87 6.74 25.17
N LEU A 280 13.54 6.71 25.00
CA LEU A 280 12.78 7.79 24.35
C LEU A 280 12.06 8.74 25.34
N LYS A 281 12.34 8.67 26.64
CA LYS A 281 11.58 9.46 27.65
C LYS A 281 11.68 10.95 27.40
N ASP A 282 12.90 11.46 27.26
CA ASP A 282 13.17 12.89 27.06
C ASP A 282 12.58 13.38 25.73
N ILE A 283 12.65 12.55 24.68
CA ILE A 283 12.10 12.82 23.36
C ILE A 283 10.56 12.83 23.39
N SER A 284 9.94 11.85 24.05
CA SER A 284 8.48 11.76 24.20
C SER A 284 7.95 12.97 24.98
N GLU A 285 8.64 13.38 26.06
CA GLU A 285 8.29 14.60 26.80
C GLU A 285 8.45 15.86 25.92
N CYS A 286 9.53 15.97 25.16
CA CYS A 286 9.72 17.06 24.20
C CYS A 286 8.54 17.15 23.22
N VAL A 287 8.20 16.07 22.53
CA VAL A 287 7.11 16.04 21.55
C VAL A 287 5.75 16.36 22.17
N LYS A 288 5.50 15.88 23.39
CA LYS A 288 4.28 16.24 24.15
C LYS A 288 4.21 17.73 24.44
N ASN A 289 5.32 18.36 24.82
CA ASN A 289 5.40 19.81 25.05
C ASN A 289 5.23 20.64 23.77
N LEU A 290 5.55 20.05 22.61
CA LEU A 290 5.28 20.66 21.31
C LEU A 290 3.79 20.58 20.92
N GLY A 291 2.98 19.78 21.62
CA GLY A 291 1.58 19.53 21.29
C GLY A 291 1.39 18.58 20.10
N SER A 292 2.35 17.68 19.89
CA SER A 292 2.37 16.70 18.78
C SER A 292 2.51 15.28 19.33
N THR A 293 2.71 14.29 18.45
CA THR A 293 2.85 12.87 18.82
C THR A 293 4.14 12.25 18.31
N LEU A 294 4.60 11.18 18.95
CA LEU A 294 5.88 10.54 18.62
C LEU A 294 5.67 9.42 17.59
N GLY A 295 6.57 9.33 16.61
CA GLY A 295 6.70 8.19 15.72
C GLY A 295 8.04 7.49 15.88
N LEU A 296 8.10 6.20 15.54
CA LEU A 296 9.31 5.40 15.62
C LEU A 296 9.46 4.51 14.38
N TRP A 297 10.69 4.41 13.90
CA TRP A 297 11.08 3.45 12.86
C TRP A 297 11.50 2.11 13.48
N ILE A 298 11.12 1.02 12.80
CA ILE A 298 11.58 -0.33 13.09
C ILE A 298 11.74 -1.11 11.80
N GLY A 299 12.85 -1.84 11.64
CA GLY A 299 13.11 -2.61 10.41
C GLY A 299 13.14 -4.12 10.65
N PRO A 300 12.03 -4.88 10.48
CA PRO A 300 11.92 -6.28 10.91
C PRO A 300 13.03 -7.23 10.43
N ARG A 301 13.70 -6.92 9.32
CA ARG A 301 14.88 -7.64 8.84
C ARG A 301 16.18 -7.36 9.63
N GLY A 302 16.12 -6.54 10.69
CA GLY A 302 17.26 -6.08 11.47
C GLY A 302 17.90 -4.78 10.95
N GLY A 303 17.18 -3.99 10.15
CA GLY A 303 17.63 -2.70 9.60
C GLY A 303 18.32 -2.77 8.23
N TYR A 304 19.16 -1.76 7.94
CA TYR A 304 19.86 -1.58 6.67
C TYR A 304 21.34 -1.22 6.83
N ASN A 305 22.07 -1.20 5.72
CA ASN A 305 23.47 -0.76 5.67
C ASN A 305 24.43 -1.55 6.60
N GLY A 306 24.13 -2.84 6.83
CA GLY A 306 24.97 -3.78 7.58
C GLY A 306 24.39 -4.15 8.96
N THR A 307 23.45 -3.37 9.47
CA THR A 307 22.78 -3.64 10.75
C THR A 307 21.97 -4.94 10.72
N GLN A 308 21.37 -5.28 9.56
CA GLN A 308 20.65 -6.53 9.34
C GLN A 308 21.54 -7.77 9.49
N VAL A 309 22.82 -7.64 9.12
CA VAL A 309 23.81 -8.70 9.30
C VAL A 309 24.24 -8.76 10.77
N THR A 310 24.43 -7.60 11.40
CA THR A 310 24.84 -7.50 12.82
C THR A 310 23.82 -8.18 13.73
N MET A 311 22.53 -7.86 13.59
CA MET A 311 21.46 -8.46 14.40
C MET A 311 21.30 -9.95 14.12
N SER A 312 21.34 -10.35 12.85
CA SER A 312 21.18 -11.76 12.50
C SER A 312 22.37 -12.62 12.96
N ASP A 313 23.61 -12.13 12.86
CA ASP A 313 24.80 -12.79 13.40
C ASP A 313 24.75 -12.89 14.93
N TRP A 314 24.27 -11.85 15.59
CA TRP A 314 24.07 -11.87 17.04
C TRP A 314 23.02 -12.91 17.45
N LEU A 315 21.89 -13.00 16.75
CA LEU A 315 20.89 -14.05 16.98
C LEU A 315 21.47 -15.45 16.77
N GLU A 316 22.26 -15.65 15.72
CA GLU A 316 22.91 -16.95 15.45
C GLU A 316 23.93 -17.33 16.53
N LYS A 317 24.74 -16.37 16.99
CA LYS A 317 25.70 -16.58 18.10
C LYS A 317 25.00 -16.87 19.43
N ASN A 318 23.82 -16.30 19.65
CA ASN A 318 23.04 -16.43 20.88
C ASN A 318 21.81 -17.34 20.72
N LYS A 319 21.90 -18.37 19.86
CA LYS A 319 20.81 -19.31 19.58
C LYS A 319 20.18 -19.97 20.82
N ASP A 320 20.94 -20.10 21.91
CA ASP A 320 20.48 -20.68 23.18
C ASP A 320 19.39 -19.83 23.85
N LEU A 321 19.26 -18.55 23.49
CA LEU A 321 18.17 -17.68 23.93
C LEU A 321 16.83 -18.05 23.29
N ASN A 322 16.83 -18.73 22.13
CA ASN A 322 15.62 -19.13 21.39
C ASN A 322 14.66 -17.95 21.11
N ILE A 323 15.22 -16.78 20.77
CA ILE A 323 14.47 -15.54 20.50
C ILE A 323 14.46 -15.15 19.02
N GLY A 324 15.03 -15.98 18.14
CA GLY A 324 15.12 -15.69 16.72
C GLY A 324 16.29 -16.41 16.06
N SER A 325 16.40 -16.23 14.75
CA SER A 325 17.44 -16.86 13.94
C SER A 325 17.83 -15.97 12.76
N LYS A 326 18.88 -16.41 12.04
CA LYS A 326 19.39 -15.78 10.83
C LYS A 326 18.83 -16.45 9.59
N ASN A 327 18.32 -15.66 8.65
CA ASN A 327 18.01 -16.15 7.31
C ASN A 327 19.32 -16.24 6.53
N LYS A 328 19.81 -17.47 6.32
CA LYS A 328 21.10 -17.69 5.64
C LYS A 328 21.06 -17.39 4.14
N ILE A 329 19.87 -17.34 3.54
CA ILE A 329 19.71 -17.08 2.11
C ILE A 329 19.75 -15.58 1.81
N SER A 330 19.07 -14.75 2.61
CA SER A 330 19.09 -13.29 2.47
C SER A 330 20.17 -12.60 3.32
N ASN A 331 20.83 -13.33 4.22
CA ASN A 331 21.86 -12.81 5.12
C ASN A 331 21.35 -11.64 6.00
N ASP A 332 20.15 -11.80 6.54
CA ASP A 332 19.47 -10.87 7.43
C ASP A 332 18.71 -11.62 8.54
N VAL A 333 17.97 -10.89 9.39
CA VAL A 333 17.17 -11.51 10.45
C VAL A 333 16.08 -12.37 9.81
N ASN A 334 15.88 -13.58 10.33
CA ASN A 334 14.82 -14.45 9.84
C ASN A 334 13.44 -13.97 10.30
N VAL A 335 12.80 -13.14 9.47
CA VAL A 335 11.41 -12.70 9.68
C VAL A 335 10.41 -13.88 9.61
N GLY A 336 10.83 -15.03 9.06
CA GLY A 336 10.07 -16.29 9.14
C GLY A 336 10.12 -16.99 10.51
N ASP A 337 11.00 -16.56 11.42
CA ASP A 337 11.11 -17.12 12.76
C ASP A 337 10.12 -16.45 13.73
N PHE A 338 9.08 -17.19 14.12
CA PHE A 338 8.04 -16.68 15.00
C PHE A 338 8.52 -16.38 16.43
N ASN A 339 9.68 -16.89 16.87
CA ASN A 339 10.27 -16.44 18.13
C ASN A 339 10.72 -14.98 18.01
N TYR A 340 11.37 -14.62 16.90
CA TYR A 340 11.78 -13.25 16.63
C TYR A 340 10.58 -12.32 16.47
N LEU A 341 9.61 -12.70 15.65
CA LEU A 341 8.40 -11.89 15.44
C LEU A 341 7.65 -11.61 16.75
N ARG A 342 7.55 -12.60 17.65
CA ARG A 342 6.96 -12.41 18.98
C ARG A 342 7.76 -11.41 19.82
N LYS A 343 9.09 -11.47 19.82
CA LYS A 343 9.94 -10.50 20.53
C LYS A 343 9.85 -9.09 19.97
N MET A 344 9.83 -8.95 18.64
CA MET A 344 9.61 -7.67 18.00
C MET A 344 8.23 -7.09 18.37
N LYS A 345 7.17 -7.91 18.30
CA LYS A 345 5.82 -7.51 18.70
C LYS A 345 5.76 -7.05 20.17
N GLU A 346 6.38 -7.80 21.08
CA GLU A 346 6.49 -7.43 22.51
C GLU A 346 7.11 -6.02 22.65
N LYS A 347 8.21 -5.75 21.97
CA LYS A 347 8.89 -4.44 21.99
C LYS A 347 8.07 -3.32 21.39
N MET A 348 7.41 -3.55 20.25
CA MET A 348 6.56 -2.53 19.64
C MET A 348 5.38 -2.15 20.54
N LEU A 349 4.71 -3.12 21.16
CA LEU A 349 3.61 -2.84 22.10
C LEU A 349 4.11 -2.16 23.38
N GLU A 350 5.26 -2.60 23.92
CA GLU A 350 5.90 -1.97 25.07
C GLU A 350 6.21 -0.49 24.79
N TYR A 351 6.90 -0.20 23.68
CA TYR A 351 7.31 1.15 23.34
C TYR A 351 6.14 2.04 22.95
N GLN A 352 5.14 1.49 22.27
CA GLN A 352 3.94 2.25 21.95
C GLN A 352 3.23 2.75 23.20
N SER A 353 3.04 1.85 24.18
CA SER A 353 2.39 2.20 25.44
C SER A 353 3.26 3.14 26.29
N LYS A 354 4.56 2.84 26.40
CA LYS A 354 5.51 3.59 27.23
C LYS A 354 5.76 5.02 26.72
N TYR A 355 5.75 5.24 25.41
CA TYR A 355 6.13 6.51 24.78
C TYR A 355 5.00 7.22 24.03
N ASP A 356 3.77 6.70 24.10
CA ASP A 356 2.57 7.20 23.39
C ASP A 356 2.80 7.30 21.87
N ILE A 357 3.41 6.26 21.27
CA ILE A 357 3.72 6.24 19.84
C ILE A 357 2.42 6.28 19.01
N SER A 358 2.36 7.19 18.05
CA SER A 358 1.23 7.36 17.12
C SER A 358 1.57 6.94 15.69
N TYR A 359 2.83 6.63 15.41
CA TYR A 359 3.30 6.26 14.07
C TYR A 359 4.36 5.18 14.12
N TRP A 360 4.18 4.16 13.28
CA TRP A 360 5.22 3.17 12.98
C TRP A 360 5.59 3.22 11.51
N LYS A 361 6.89 3.42 11.23
CA LYS A 361 7.51 3.09 9.95
C LYS A 361 8.08 1.68 10.07
N ILE A 362 7.45 0.71 9.41
CA ILE A 362 7.86 -0.70 9.45
C ILE A 362 8.60 -1.02 8.16
N ASP A 363 9.91 -1.22 8.29
CA ASP A 363 10.82 -1.11 7.17
C ASP A 363 11.64 -2.39 6.93
N GLY A 364 11.03 -3.29 6.17
CA GLY A 364 11.70 -4.51 5.76
C GLY A 364 10.98 -5.75 6.21
N MET A 365 9.95 -6.15 5.46
CA MET A 365 9.25 -7.42 5.64
C MET A 365 10.11 -8.60 5.15
N LEU A 366 9.58 -9.82 5.24
CA LEU A 366 10.26 -11.03 4.77
C LEU A 366 10.56 -10.95 3.26
N LEU A 367 11.84 -10.78 2.90
CA LEU A 367 12.30 -10.77 1.50
C LEU A 367 12.06 -12.12 0.81
N LYS A 368 12.43 -13.22 1.48
CA LYS A 368 12.15 -14.60 1.07
C LYS A 368 12.34 -15.57 2.24
N PRO A 369 11.56 -16.65 2.32
CA PRO A 369 11.80 -17.73 3.28
C PRO A 369 13.22 -18.31 3.16
N ASP A 370 13.78 -18.79 4.27
CA ASP A 370 15.09 -19.43 4.34
C ASP A 370 15.06 -20.92 3.97
N THR A 371 13.86 -21.50 3.83
CA THR A 371 13.64 -22.86 3.36
C THR A 371 12.47 -22.91 2.38
N GLU A 372 12.55 -23.79 1.38
CA GLU A 372 11.38 -24.19 0.62
C GLU A 372 10.40 -24.97 1.52
N ASP A 373 9.10 -24.85 1.24
CA ASP A 373 8.06 -25.65 1.88
C ASP A 373 7.20 -26.34 0.81
N GLU A 374 6.21 -27.14 1.21
CA GLU A 374 5.44 -27.96 0.27
C GLU A 374 4.49 -27.14 -0.62
N SER A 375 4.43 -25.81 -0.47
CA SER A 375 3.75 -24.92 -1.43
C SER A 375 4.57 -24.67 -2.70
N GLY A 376 5.86 -25.03 -2.69
CA GLY A 376 6.78 -24.88 -3.82
C GLY A 376 7.87 -23.82 -3.58
N PRO A 377 8.50 -23.32 -4.66
CA PRO A 377 9.77 -22.57 -4.58
C PRO A 377 9.67 -21.18 -3.94
N TYR A 378 8.45 -20.73 -3.62
CA TYR A 378 8.18 -19.43 -3.02
C TYR A 378 7.86 -19.51 -1.50
N GLY A 379 7.87 -20.72 -0.91
CA GLY A 379 7.70 -20.90 0.54
C GLY A 379 6.44 -20.22 1.11
N MET A 380 5.31 -20.39 0.43
CA MET A 380 4.06 -19.69 0.73
C MET A 380 3.38 -20.11 2.03
N HIS A 381 3.71 -21.26 2.64
CA HIS A 381 3.24 -21.55 4.00
C HIS A 381 3.88 -20.60 4.99
N THR A 382 5.19 -20.35 4.84
CA THR A 382 5.92 -19.39 5.67
C THR A 382 5.48 -17.95 5.37
N MET A 383 5.44 -17.54 4.10
CA MET A 383 5.03 -16.19 3.72
C MET A 383 3.61 -15.85 4.22
N THR A 384 2.65 -16.78 4.06
CA THR A 384 1.27 -16.56 4.54
C THR A 384 1.22 -16.43 6.05
N ALA A 385 1.90 -17.33 6.78
CA ALA A 385 1.90 -17.29 8.24
C ALA A 385 2.55 -16.01 8.80
N VAL A 386 3.62 -15.52 8.18
CA VAL A 386 4.26 -14.25 8.57
C VAL A 386 3.31 -13.08 8.39
N TYR A 387 2.59 -13.03 7.26
CA TYR A 387 1.66 -11.93 6.99
C TYR A 387 0.43 -11.97 7.91
N GLU A 388 -0.09 -13.16 8.24
CA GLU A 388 -1.16 -13.31 9.24
C GLU A 388 -0.69 -12.81 10.63
N PHE A 389 0.55 -13.11 11.02
CA PHE A 389 1.13 -12.59 12.26
C PHE A 389 1.24 -11.06 12.22
N MET A 390 1.71 -10.50 11.12
CA MET A 390 1.85 -9.05 10.98
C MET A 390 0.49 -8.34 11.01
N ILE A 391 -0.55 -8.93 10.39
CA ILE A 391 -1.94 -8.44 10.52
C ILE A 391 -2.41 -8.47 11.98
N SER A 392 -2.14 -9.56 12.72
CA SER A 392 -2.44 -9.63 14.16
C SER A 392 -1.74 -8.52 14.94
N LEU A 393 -0.45 -8.30 14.68
CA LEU A 393 0.32 -7.21 15.27
C LEU A 393 -0.30 -5.84 14.97
N PHE A 394 -0.71 -5.58 13.72
CA PHE A 394 -1.34 -4.30 13.35
C PHE A 394 -2.66 -4.07 14.08
N ASN A 395 -3.47 -5.12 14.25
CA ASN A 395 -4.70 -5.03 15.04
C ASN A 395 -4.40 -4.73 16.51
N GLU A 396 -3.44 -5.43 17.13
CA GLU A 396 -3.09 -5.22 18.54
C GLU A 396 -2.49 -3.84 18.80
N LEU A 397 -1.67 -3.32 17.87
CA LEU A 397 -1.19 -1.94 17.96
C LEU A 397 -2.35 -0.94 17.87
N ARG A 398 -3.37 -1.20 17.03
CA ARG A 398 -4.57 -0.35 16.95
C ARG A 398 -5.43 -0.45 18.20
N GLU A 399 -5.63 -1.66 18.72
CA GLU A 399 -6.37 -1.90 19.96
C GLU A 399 -5.73 -1.19 21.15
N GLU A 400 -4.40 -1.25 21.27
CA GLU A 400 -3.65 -0.52 22.31
C GLU A 400 -3.84 1.00 22.16
N ARG A 401 -3.77 1.49 20.92
CA ARG A 401 -3.88 2.92 20.63
C ARG A 401 -5.30 3.47 20.85
N GLY A 402 -6.32 2.63 20.69
CA GLY A 402 -7.74 2.98 20.79
C GLY A 402 -8.16 4.02 19.75
N GLU A 403 -9.01 4.96 20.18
CA GLU A 403 -9.57 6.02 19.30
C GLU A 403 -8.58 7.14 18.96
N LYS A 404 -7.36 7.10 19.50
CA LYS A 404 -6.35 8.12 19.21
C LYS A 404 -5.84 7.98 17.78
N SER A 405 -5.42 9.10 17.17
CA SER A 405 -4.78 9.10 15.85
C SER A 405 -3.60 8.13 15.79
N PHE A 406 -3.56 7.31 14.74
CA PHE A 406 -2.57 6.26 14.54
C PHE A 406 -2.30 6.01 13.07
N TRP A 407 -1.01 5.93 12.71
CA TRP A 407 -0.59 5.70 11.34
C TRP A 407 0.43 4.57 11.27
N ILE A 408 0.16 3.55 10.46
CA ILE A 408 1.13 2.50 10.14
C ILE A 408 1.52 2.65 8.68
N ASN A 409 2.82 2.75 8.44
CA ASN A 409 3.42 2.80 7.10
C ASN A 409 4.31 1.57 6.89
N LEU A 410 4.03 0.78 5.85
CA LEU A 410 4.89 -0.34 5.47
C LEU A 410 5.78 0.08 4.32
N THR A 411 7.09 -0.07 4.47
CA THR A 411 8.04 0.38 3.45
C THR A 411 8.62 -0.76 2.64
N SER A 412 9.85 -1.20 2.85
CA SER A 412 10.53 -2.10 1.90
C SER A 412 10.08 -3.57 1.99
N TYR A 413 10.21 -4.29 0.87
CA TYR A 413 9.91 -5.73 0.73
C TYR A 413 8.43 -6.09 0.96
N VAL A 414 7.53 -5.16 0.67
CA VAL A 414 6.09 -5.30 0.83
C VAL A 414 5.46 -5.45 -0.54
N ASN A 415 4.65 -6.49 -0.76
CA ASN A 415 3.88 -6.56 -2.00
C ASN A 415 2.82 -5.45 -2.04
N PRO A 416 2.62 -4.77 -3.19
CA PRO A 416 1.78 -3.58 -3.27
C PRO A 416 0.28 -3.92 -3.37
N SER A 417 -0.22 -4.67 -2.39
CA SER A 417 -1.62 -5.10 -2.34
C SER A 417 -2.50 -4.02 -1.69
N PRO A 418 -3.64 -3.64 -2.32
CA PRO A 418 -4.59 -2.70 -1.73
C PRO A 418 -5.33 -3.27 -0.51
N TRP A 419 -5.29 -4.59 -0.29
CA TRP A 419 -5.95 -5.23 0.86
C TRP A 419 -5.29 -4.87 2.19
N PHE A 420 -4.01 -4.47 2.16
CA PHE A 420 -3.32 -3.96 3.34
C PHE A 420 -4.03 -2.78 4.00
N LEU A 421 -4.76 -1.98 3.21
CA LEU A 421 -5.35 -0.73 3.67
C LEU A 421 -6.45 -0.92 4.73
N LYS A 422 -6.91 -2.16 4.95
CA LYS A 422 -7.75 -2.53 6.12
C LYS A 422 -7.01 -2.37 7.45
N TRP A 423 -5.68 -2.51 7.45
CA TRP A 423 -4.85 -2.58 8.66
C TRP A 423 -3.77 -1.50 8.72
N VAL A 424 -3.30 -1.00 7.59
CA VAL A 424 -2.27 0.05 7.50
C VAL A 424 -2.74 1.24 6.67
N ASN A 425 -2.08 2.38 6.81
CA ASN A 425 -2.50 3.62 6.18
C ASN A 425 -1.76 3.90 4.86
N SER A 426 -0.51 3.46 4.75
CA SER A 426 0.30 3.68 3.56
C SER A 426 1.30 2.58 3.26
N LEU A 427 1.64 2.46 1.97
CA LEU A 427 2.62 1.53 1.44
C LEU A 427 3.67 2.29 0.62
N TRP A 428 4.95 1.94 0.78
CA TRP A 428 6.03 2.47 -0.03
C TRP A 428 5.94 2.04 -1.49
N ILE A 429 6.25 2.97 -2.40
CA ILE A 429 6.45 2.68 -3.81
C ILE A 429 7.70 1.81 -4.01
N GLN A 430 7.49 0.49 -4.05
CA GLN A 430 8.57 -0.51 -4.09
C GLN A 430 9.53 -0.37 -5.28
N THR A 431 9.09 0.21 -6.39
CA THR A 431 9.92 0.35 -7.60
C THR A 431 10.94 1.48 -7.49
N SER A 432 11.12 2.09 -6.33
CA SER A 432 11.95 3.27 -6.15
C SER A 432 13.05 3.08 -5.10
N GLN A 433 14.14 3.84 -5.28
CA GLN A 433 15.03 4.21 -4.19
C GLN A 433 14.40 5.35 -3.35
N ASP A 434 14.94 5.62 -2.16
CA ASP A 434 14.48 6.71 -1.30
C ASP A 434 14.65 8.07 -1.99
N VAL A 435 15.77 8.27 -2.69
CA VAL A 435 16.08 9.44 -3.52
C VAL A 435 16.59 9.00 -4.89
N GLY A 436 16.31 9.79 -5.92
CA GLY A 436 16.93 9.64 -7.22
C GLY A 436 16.78 10.89 -8.09
N PHE A 437 17.61 10.98 -9.12
CA PHE A 437 17.72 12.16 -9.99
C PHE A 437 17.73 11.71 -11.45
N THR A 438 16.77 12.17 -12.26
CA THR A 438 16.82 11.91 -13.70
C THR A 438 17.79 12.89 -14.37
N PRO A 439 18.80 12.40 -15.12
CA PRO A 439 19.67 13.28 -15.89
C PRO A 439 18.89 14.20 -16.83
N ASN A 440 19.39 15.42 -17.04
CA ASN A 440 18.75 16.45 -17.87
C ASN A 440 17.36 16.90 -17.39
N GLY A 441 16.94 16.53 -16.17
CA GLY A 441 15.65 16.89 -15.60
C GLY A 441 15.49 18.36 -15.18
N GLY A 442 16.52 19.20 -15.34
CA GLY A 442 16.55 20.58 -14.86
C GLY A 442 17.50 20.78 -13.68
N ASN A 443 17.12 21.62 -12.71
CA ASN A 443 17.83 21.73 -11.42
C ASN A 443 17.63 20.45 -10.57
N ASP A 444 18.25 20.37 -9.39
CA ASP A 444 18.24 19.15 -8.58
C ASP A 444 16.83 18.70 -8.18
N ILE A 445 15.97 19.62 -7.75
CA ILE A 445 14.60 19.28 -7.34
C ILE A 445 13.74 18.89 -8.55
N GLN A 446 13.95 19.51 -9.71
CA GLN A 446 13.27 19.13 -10.95
C GLN A 446 13.73 17.73 -11.42
N LYS A 447 15.02 17.38 -11.28
CA LYS A 447 15.51 16.02 -11.53
C LYS A 447 14.85 15.01 -10.58
N MET A 448 14.63 15.36 -9.31
CA MET A 448 13.94 14.51 -8.34
C MET A 448 12.47 14.28 -8.69
N ILE A 449 11.75 15.35 -9.06
CA ILE A 449 10.36 15.25 -9.54
C ILE A 449 10.29 14.27 -10.73
N THR A 450 11.13 14.46 -11.75
CA THR A 450 11.18 13.57 -12.93
C THR A 450 11.47 12.13 -12.54
N TYR A 451 12.40 11.91 -11.62
CA TYR A 451 12.77 10.57 -11.18
C TYR A 451 11.58 9.89 -10.49
N ARG A 452 10.99 10.54 -9.49
CA ARG A 452 9.88 9.96 -8.73
C ARG A 452 8.70 9.66 -9.62
N ASP A 453 8.32 10.60 -10.49
CA ASP A 453 7.16 10.37 -11.36
C ASP A 453 7.45 9.32 -12.44
N SER A 454 8.71 9.05 -12.77
CA SER A 454 9.09 7.88 -13.58
C SER A 454 8.83 6.57 -12.84
N GLN A 455 8.99 6.55 -11.52
CA GLN A 455 8.64 5.39 -10.70
C GLN A 455 7.14 5.21 -10.60
N TYR A 456 6.36 6.29 -10.50
CA TYR A 456 4.89 6.23 -10.59
C TYR A 456 4.44 5.68 -11.95
N TYR A 457 5.07 6.13 -13.05
CA TYR A 457 4.78 5.59 -14.38
C TYR A 457 5.08 4.09 -14.47
N GLU A 458 6.25 3.64 -13.98
CA GLU A 458 6.57 2.21 -13.94
C GLU A 458 5.53 1.44 -13.14
N PHE A 459 5.21 1.91 -11.92
CA PHE A 459 4.30 1.26 -10.99
C PHE A 459 2.88 1.14 -11.55
N LEU A 460 2.32 2.25 -12.05
CA LEU A 460 0.92 2.34 -12.48
C LEU A 460 0.70 1.84 -13.89
N ILE A 461 1.62 2.11 -14.82
CA ILE A 461 1.40 1.88 -16.26
C ILE A 461 2.15 0.63 -16.74
N GLU A 462 3.46 0.54 -16.47
CA GLU A 462 4.29 -0.56 -16.97
C GLU A 462 3.99 -1.87 -16.23
N ARG A 463 3.88 -1.79 -14.91
CA ARG A 463 3.56 -2.92 -14.02
C ARG A 463 2.06 -3.10 -13.79
N ASP A 464 1.26 -2.07 -14.02
CA ASP A 464 -0.21 -2.12 -13.90
C ASP A 464 -0.65 -2.53 -12.48
N ILE A 465 0.04 -2.03 -11.46
CA ILE A 465 -0.24 -2.32 -10.05
C ILE A 465 -1.46 -1.51 -9.58
N GLN A 466 -2.35 -2.18 -8.85
CA GLN A 466 -3.63 -1.64 -8.42
C GLN A 466 -3.57 -1.18 -6.97
N LEU A 467 -3.21 0.09 -6.74
CA LEU A 467 -3.18 0.70 -5.40
C LEU A 467 -3.59 2.18 -5.48
N PRO A 468 -4.54 2.65 -4.64
CA PRO A 468 -4.92 4.06 -4.62
C PRO A 468 -3.75 5.00 -4.28
N LEU A 469 -3.57 6.07 -5.06
CA LEU A 469 -2.43 7.00 -4.89
C LEU A 469 -2.43 7.69 -3.52
N CYS A 470 -3.61 7.92 -2.92
CA CYS A 470 -3.71 8.50 -1.59
C CYS A 470 -3.01 7.66 -0.51
N SER A 471 -2.88 6.35 -0.71
CA SER A 471 -2.23 5.43 0.22
C SER A 471 -0.80 5.06 -0.20
N LEU A 472 -0.29 5.64 -1.28
CA LEU A 472 1.13 5.54 -1.60
C LEU A 472 1.95 6.47 -0.70
N TYR A 473 3.12 5.99 -0.32
CA TYR A 473 4.17 6.76 0.32
C TYR A 473 5.39 6.83 -0.61
N ASN A 474 6.05 8.00 -0.67
CA ASN A 474 7.07 8.33 -1.68
C ASN A 474 8.32 9.11 -1.15
N HIS A 475 8.50 9.22 0.18
CA HIS A 475 9.68 9.80 0.86
C HIS A 475 9.79 11.28 0.55
N GLU A 476 8.68 11.96 0.27
CA GLU A 476 8.69 13.38 -0.07
C GLU A 476 7.74 14.16 0.85
N PRO A 477 8.03 15.46 1.08
CA PRO A 477 9.09 16.27 0.45
C PRO A 477 10.49 16.08 1.08
N ILE A 478 11.54 16.29 0.26
CA ILE A 478 12.96 16.21 0.68
C ILE A 478 13.67 17.55 0.44
N TYR A 479 14.29 18.08 1.49
CA TYR A 479 15.27 19.17 1.40
C TYR A 479 16.16 19.15 2.66
N ALA A 480 17.16 18.27 2.64
CA ALA A 480 17.93 17.90 3.83
C ALA A 480 19.40 17.62 3.52
N GLU A 481 20.26 17.77 4.52
CA GLU A 481 21.72 17.80 4.36
C GLU A 481 22.28 16.50 3.80
N SER A 482 21.76 15.36 4.28
CA SER A 482 22.29 14.05 3.89
C SER A 482 21.62 13.45 2.65
N ALA A 483 20.56 14.08 2.13
CA ALA A 483 19.79 13.56 0.99
C ALA A 483 20.61 13.47 -0.31
N SER A 484 21.69 14.25 -0.42
CA SER A 484 22.61 14.18 -1.57
C SER A 484 23.79 13.22 -1.41
N MET A 485 24.05 12.70 -0.21
CA MET A 485 25.33 12.07 0.18
C MET A 485 25.83 10.97 -0.76
N TRP A 486 24.93 10.24 -1.43
CA TRP A 486 25.29 9.14 -2.33
C TRP A 486 24.93 9.39 -3.80
N TYR A 487 24.37 10.56 -4.10
CA TYR A 487 23.74 10.83 -5.38
C TYR A 487 24.31 12.06 -6.09
N LEU A 488 24.74 13.08 -5.34
CA LEU A 488 25.34 14.30 -5.87
C LEU A 488 26.66 14.59 -5.15
N ASP A 489 27.53 15.35 -5.81
CA ASP A 489 28.79 15.85 -5.26
C ASP A 489 28.64 17.18 -4.49
N HIS A 490 27.40 17.67 -4.34
CA HIS A 490 27.02 18.90 -3.65
C HIS A 490 25.70 18.72 -2.88
N GLN A 491 25.36 19.68 -2.01
CA GLN A 491 24.05 19.73 -1.34
C GLN A 491 22.95 20.08 -2.33
N ILE A 492 21.75 19.52 -2.13
CA ILE A 492 20.58 19.84 -2.95
C ILE A 492 20.31 21.34 -2.87
N TYR A 493 20.15 21.98 -4.02
CA TYR A 493 19.82 23.40 -4.10
C TYR A 493 18.60 23.67 -4.97
N CYS A 494 17.75 24.58 -4.49
CA CYS A 494 16.68 25.20 -5.27
C CYS A 494 16.40 26.61 -4.74
N SER A 495 15.97 27.50 -5.62
CA SER A 495 15.44 28.81 -5.25
C SER A 495 14.08 28.67 -4.53
N ILE A 496 13.62 29.76 -3.92
CA ILE A 496 12.33 29.80 -3.22
C ILE A 496 11.16 29.48 -4.17
N GLU A 497 11.20 29.96 -5.41
CA GLU A 497 10.15 29.68 -6.39
C GLU A 497 10.17 28.22 -6.82
N GLU A 498 11.35 27.65 -7.11
CA GLU A 498 11.49 26.23 -7.46
C GLU A 498 11.06 25.31 -6.31
N PHE A 499 11.30 25.71 -5.06
CA PHE A 499 10.81 24.99 -3.88
C PHE A 499 9.28 25.02 -3.78
N LYS A 500 8.66 26.18 -4.04
CA LYS A 500 7.20 26.30 -4.12
C LYS A 500 6.62 25.40 -5.21
N GLU A 501 7.19 25.47 -6.42
CA GLU A 501 6.79 24.66 -7.55
C GLU A 501 6.88 23.17 -7.24
N TYR A 502 7.98 22.75 -6.59
CA TYR A 502 8.18 21.39 -6.11
C TYR A 502 7.04 20.93 -5.19
N LEU A 503 6.80 21.65 -4.08
CA LEU A 503 5.78 21.27 -3.10
C LEU A 503 4.37 21.24 -3.72
N MET A 504 4.04 22.25 -4.52
CA MET A 504 2.73 22.34 -5.17
C MET A 504 2.50 21.23 -6.18
N PHE A 505 3.53 20.83 -6.93
CA PHE A 505 3.41 19.77 -7.93
C PHE A 505 3.36 18.38 -7.31
N ILE A 506 4.22 18.06 -6.33
CA ILE A 506 4.17 16.72 -5.69
C ILE A 506 2.85 16.49 -4.94
N ALA A 507 2.15 17.55 -4.52
CA ALA A 507 0.82 17.46 -3.93
C ALA A 507 -0.25 16.91 -4.87
N THR A 508 -0.11 17.11 -6.19
CA THR A 508 -1.09 16.61 -7.14
C THR A 508 -0.95 15.11 -7.41
N ARG A 509 0.08 14.45 -6.87
CA ARG A 509 0.14 12.98 -6.78
C ARG A 509 -0.95 12.40 -5.88
N GLY A 510 -1.50 13.21 -4.98
CA GLY A 510 -2.64 12.87 -4.13
C GLY A 510 -2.33 12.09 -2.86
N ASN A 511 -1.05 11.92 -2.52
CA ASN A 511 -0.62 11.20 -1.31
C ASN A 511 -1.21 11.83 -0.04
N ALA A 512 -1.79 10.99 0.84
CA ALA A 512 -2.25 11.41 2.16
C ALA A 512 -1.08 11.70 3.10
N PHE A 513 -0.02 10.92 2.95
CA PHE A 513 1.08 10.90 3.90
C PHE A 513 2.23 11.78 3.41
N TRP A 514 2.46 12.87 4.14
CA TRP A 514 3.55 13.81 3.91
C TRP A 514 4.54 13.72 5.05
N GLU A 515 5.69 13.13 4.74
CA GLU A 515 6.79 12.98 5.67
C GLU A 515 7.91 13.95 5.27
N PHE A 516 8.03 15.03 6.03
CA PHE A 516 8.98 16.11 5.79
C PHE A 516 10.38 15.65 6.17
N TYR A 517 11.18 15.38 5.15
CA TYR A 517 12.60 15.08 5.26
C TYR A 517 13.42 16.35 5.09
N TYR A 518 13.44 17.16 6.15
CA TYR A 518 14.08 18.47 6.17
C TYR A 518 15.28 18.53 7.12
N SER A 519 16.27 19.32 6.75
CA SER A 519 17.28 19.81 7.70
C SER A 519 17.01 21.27 7.98
N TYR A 520 16.75 21.61 9.25
CA TYR A 520 16.40 22.98 9.63
C TYR A 520 17.50 24.00 9.29
N SER A 521 18.76 23.55 9.22
CA SER A 521 19.93 24.32 8.81
C SER A 521 19.89 24.76 7.34
N MET A 522 19.10 24.10 6.50
CA MET A 522 18.93 24.44 5.08
C MET A 522 17.74 25.41 4.84
N PHE A 523 16.99 25.76 5.88
CA PHE A 523 15.82 26.63 5.76
C PHE A 523 16.11 28.05 6.25
N ASP A 524 15.83 29.02 5.39
CA ASP A 524 15.67 30.43 5.74
C ASP A 524 14.19 30.76 6.01
N ASP A 525 13.92 31.98 6.47
CA ASP A 525 12.57 32.44 6.81
C ASP A 525 11.64 32.44 5.58
N GLU A 526 12.13 32.79 4.39
CA GLU A 526 11.34 32.79 3.15
C GLU A 526 10.91 31.36 2.75
N ARG A 527 11.80 30.37 2.93
CA ARG A 527 11.49 28.96 2.63
C ARG A 527 10.49 28.38 3.62
N TRP A 528 10.59 28.74 4.90
CA TRP A 528 9.57 28.38 5.88
C TRP A 528 8.20 28.98 5.55
N GLU A 529 8.17 30.24 5.12
CA GLU A 529 6.94 30.90 4.69
C GLU A 529 6.29 30.19 3.50
N VAL A 530 7.06 29.93 2.44
CA VAL A 530 6.58 29.26 1.23
C VAL A 530 6.13 27.82 1.52
N ASN A 531 6.86 27.09 2.36
CA ASN A 531 6.44 25.77 2.82
C ASN A 531 5.05 25.82 3.47
N ALA A 532 4.84 26.77 4.39
CA ALA A 532 3.56 26.92 5.08
C ALA A 532 2.42 27.33 4.14
N GLN A 533 2.68 28.19 3.15
CA GLN A 533 1.70 28.54 2.12
C GLN A 533 1.28 27.32 1.30
N ALA A 534 2.24 26.50 0.87
CA ALA A 534 1.98 25.27 0.13
C ALA A 534 1.15 24.29 0.99
N ILE A 535 1.53 24.06 2.24
CA ILE A 535 0.81 23.14 3.15
C ILE A 535 -0.65 23.58 3.35
N LYS A 536 -0.91 24.87 3.60
CA LYS A 536 -2.28 25.39 3.75
C LYS A 536 -3.11 25.15 2.50
N TRP A 537 -2.52 25.39 1.32
CA TRP A 537 -3.20 25.09 0.07
C TRP A 537 -3.49 23.58 -0.07
N ILE A 538 -2.54 22.71 0.31
CA ILE A 538 -2.75 21.26 0.27
C ILE A 538 -3.89 20.86 1.20
N GLU A 539 -3.91 21.35 2.44
CA GLU A 539 -4.97 21.07 3.42
C GLU A 539 -6.36 21.47 2.90
N GLU A 540 -6.49 22.68 2.36
CA GLU A 540 -7.74 23.19 1.80
C GLU A 540 -8.24 22.39 0.58
N ASN A 541 -7.31 21.80 -0.18
CA ASN A 541 -7.61 21.12 -1.44
C ASN A 541 -7.50 19.59 -1.37
N TYR A 542 -7.10 19.03 -0.24
CA TYR A 542 -6.89 17.59 -0.07
C TYR A 542 -8.10 16.73 -0.43
N PRO A 543 -9.37 17.14 -0.15
CA PRO A 543 -10.55 16.41 -0.61
C PRO A 543 -10.65 16.22 -2.13
N ILE A 544 -9.94 17.03 -2.92
CA ILE A 544 -9.79 16.91 -4.37
C ILE A 544 -8.52 16.10 -4.68
N LEU A 545 -7.37 16.51 -4.10
CA LEU A 545 -6.05 15.95 -4.40
C LEU A 545 -5.97 14.44 -4.14
N LYS A 546 -6.63 13.94 -3.09
CA LYS A 546 -6.63 12.51 -2.72
C LYS A 546 -7.13 11.57 -3.84
N ASN A 547 -7.90 12.10 -4.78
CA ASN A 547 -8.48 11.36 -5.91
C ASN A 547 -7.70 11.65 -7.19
N SER A 548 -6.39 11.42 -7.16
CA SER A 548 -5.48 11.71 -8.28
C SER A 548 -5.35 10.56 -9.26
N THR A 549 -5.21 10.88 -10.55
CA THR A 549 -4.90 9.96 -11.64
C THR A 549 -3.75 10.50 -12.47
N PHE A 550 -2.72 9.67 -12.69
CA PHE A 550 -1.59 10.01 -13.55
C PHE A 550 -2.00 10.02 -15.04
N PHE A 551 -1.48 10.96 -15.82
CA PHE A 551 -1.61 10.95 -17.28
C PHE A 551 -0.31 11.37 -17.99
N GLY A 552 -0.23 11.06 -19.27
CA GLY A 552 0.86 11.49 -20.16
C GLY A 552 1.96 10.46 -20.31
N THR A 553 3.15 10.94 -20.66
CA THR A 553 4.28 10.10 -21.07
C THR A 553 5.18 9.74 -19.90
N LYS A 554 6.02 8.70 -20.06
CA LYS A 554 7.04 8.35 -19.06
C LYS A 554 7.97 9.55 -18.83
N PRO A 555 8.05 10.12 -17.61
CA PRO A 555 8.80 11.34 -17.34
C PRO A 555 10.29 11.24 -17.72
N SER A 556 10.92 10.08 -17.55
CA SER A 556 12.32 9.84 -17.94
C SER A 556 12.58 9.94 -19.45
N LEU A 557 11.54 9.91 -20.29
CA LEU A 557 11.63 10.14 -21.74
C LEU A 557 11.43 11.62 -22.12
N MET A 558 11.44 12.51 -21.13
CA MET A 558 11.32 13.96 -21.30
C MET A 558 10.03 14.42 -21.99
N GLY A 559 8.95 13.63 -21.97
CA GLY A 559 7.66 14.05 -22.50
C GLY A 559 6.78 14.70 -21.43
N VAL A 560 5.70 15.38 -21.86
CA VAL A 560 4.75 16.01 -20.94
C VAL A 560 3.93 14.95 -20.21
N TYR A 561 3.69 15.21 -18.92
CA TYR A 561 2.89 14.35 -18.05
C TYR A 561 2.23 15.17 -16.95
N GLY A 562 1.37 14.54 -16.16
CA GLY A 562 0.65 15.24 -15.11
C GLY A 562 -0.28 14.37 -14.28
N TYR A 563 -1.12 15.05 -13.52
CA TYR A 563 -2.10 14.44 -12.62
C TYR A 563 -3.44 15.16 -12.73
N TYR A 564 -4.51 14.38 -12.81
CA TYR A 564 -5.89 14.86 -12.78
C TYR A 564 -6.54 14.42 -11.47
N CYS A 565 -6.94 15.40 -10.66
CA CYS A 565 -7.58 15.18 -9.37
C CYS A 565 -9.04 15.62 -9.43
N GLN A 566 -9.96 14.81 -8.92
CA GLN A 566 -11.40 15.14 -8.94
C GLN A 566 -12.05 14.89 -7.57
N SER A 567 -12.80 15.87 -7.05
CA SER A 567 -13.57 15.69 -5.81
C SER A 567 -14.54 14.51 -5.91
N ASP A 568 -14.86 13.86 -4.79
CA ASP A 568 -15.84 12.75 -4.74
C ASP A 568 -17.19 13.08 -5.41
N SER A 569 -17.61 14.35 -5.41
CA SER A 569 -18.86 14.82 -6.06
C SER A 569 -18.73 15.13 -7.55
N GLY A 570 -17.54 15.01 -8.14
CA GLY A 570 -17.24 15.46 -9.51
C GLY A 570 -17.13 16.98 -9.67
N SER A 571 -17.69 17.78 -8.75
CA SER A 571 -17.83 19.24 -8.90
C SER A 571 -16.51 20.02 -9.03
N LYS A 572 -15.47 19.65 -8.27
CA LYS A 572 -14.18 20.34 -8.31
C LYS A 572 -13.08 19.45 -8.88
N SER A 573 -12.14 20.04 -9.61
CA SER A 573 -10.97 19.36 -10.14
C SER A 573 -9.71 20.21 -10.07
N ILE A 574 -8.56 19.53 -9.98
CA ILE A 574 -7.23 20.13 -10.08
C ILE A 574 -6.47 19.35 -11.15
N ILE A 575 -5.80 20.06 -12.05
CA ILE A 575 -4.99 19.46 -13.12
C ILE A 575 -3.58 20.04 -13.02
N SER A 576 -2.57 19.18 -12.92
CA SER A 576 -1.17 19.60 -13.02
C SER A 576 -0.54 19.05 -14.29
N PHE A 577 0.25 19.86 -14.97
CA PHE A 577 1.06 19.48 -16.12
C PHE A 577 2.52 19.83 -15.83
N ARG A 578 3.43 19.00 -16.31
CA ARG A 578 4.87 19.24 -16.24
C ARG A 578 5.54 18.91 -17.57
N ASN A 579 6.40 19.83 -18.03
CA ASN A 579 7.32 19.60 -19.14
C ASN A 579 8.75 19.42 -18.62
N PRO A 580 9.25 18.18 -18.49
CA PRO A 580 10.62 17.93 -18.03
C PRO A 580 11.71 18.26 -19.07
N SER A 581 11.37 18.61 -20.32
CA SER A 581 12.36 18.81 -21.40
C SER A 581 12.93 20.23 -21.48
N ASP A 582 13.94 20.40 -22.35
CA ASP A 582 14.55 21.69 -22.69
C ASP A 582 13.84 22.39 -23.87
N GLU A 583 12.75 21.81 -24.36
CA GLU A 583 11.99 22.31 -25.51
C GLU A 583 10.58 22.72 -25.08
N ILE A 584 9.98 23.67 -25.80
CA ILE A 584 8.57 24.00 -25.64
C ILE A 584 7.73 22.82 -26.13
N LYS A 585 6.79 22.34 -25.32
CA LYS A 585 5.89 21.23 -25.67
C LYS A 585 4.44 21.55 -25.42
N SER A 586 3.57 20.99 -26.24
CA SER A 586 2.12 21.03 -26.03
C SER A 586 1.60 19.66 -25.61
N TYR A 587 0.54 19.66 -24.81
CA TYR A 587 -0.17 18.44 -24.43
C TYR A 587 -1.66 18.72 -24.30
N LYS A 588 -2.48 17.82 -24.84
CA LYS A 588 -3.94 17.89 -24.76
C LYS A 588 -4.44 16.74 -23.88
N LEU A 589 -5.04 17.08 -22.74
CA LEU A 589 -5.73 16.14 -21.87
C LEU A 589 -7.18 16.03 -22.33
N GLU A 590 -7.58 14.81 -22.69
CA GLU A 590 -8.93 14.49 -23.19
C GLU A 590 -9.78 13.81 -22.12
N ASN A 591 -11.08 13.65 -22.38
CA ASN A 591 -12.03 12.91 -21.53
C ASN A 591 -12.18 13.47 -20.10
N ILE A 592 -12.12 14.80 -19.96
CA ILE A 592 -12.41 15.50 -18.71
C ILE A 592 -13.67 16.34 -18.85
N GLU A 593 -14.42 16.48 -17.77
CA GLU A 593 -15.66 17.27 -17.79
C GLU A 593 -15.37 18.75 -18.10
N PRO A 594 -16.19 19.41 -18.95
CA PRO A 594 -16.04 20.82 -19.25
C PRO A 594 -16.15 21.70 -18.00
N LYS A 595 -15.09 22.47 -17.72
CA LYS A 595 -15.02 23.39 -16.58
C LYS A 595 -14.20 24.62 -16.92
N GLU A 596 -14.49 25.70 -16.21
CA GLU A 596 -13.58 26.85 -16.15
C GLU A 596 -12.50 26.61 -15.10
N TYR A 597 -11.27 26.99 -15.43
CA TYR A 597 -10.11 26.82 -14.56
C TYR A 597 -9.46 28.17 -14.25
N ASP A 598 -8.94 28.32 -13.04
CA ASP A 598 -7.99 29.35 -12.65
C ASP A 598 -6.57 28.74 -12.57
N VAL A 599 -5.56 29.55 -12.87
CA VAL A 599 -4.15 29.15 -12.77
C VAL A 599 -3.70 29.33 -11.33
N VAL A 600 -3.35 28.22 -10.69
CA VAL A 600 -2.77 28.19 -9.33
C VAL A 600 -1.26 28.40 -9.38
N LEU A 601 -0.60 27.83 -10.39
CA LEU A 601 0.85 27.87 -10.60
C LEU A 601 1.14 27.85 -12.11
N GLY A 602 2.21 28.54 -12.53
CA GLY A 602 2.70 28.56 -13.91
C GLY A 602 2.07 29.64 -14.79
N ASN A 603 2.42 29.66 -16.08
CA ASN A 603 1.89 30.64 -17.01
C ASN A 603 0.46 30.32 -17.46
N LYS A 604 -0.30 31.35 -17.83
CA LYS A 604 -1.65 31.24 -18.40
C LYS A 604 -1.61 30.82 -19.88
N ASN A 605 -1.00 29.67 -20.17
CA ASN A 605 -0.82 29.11 -21.51
C ASN A 605 -1.65 27.84 -21.71
N TYR A 606 -2.96 27.93 -21.48
CA TYR A 606 -3.89 26.82 -21.68
C TYR A 606 -5.15 27.26 -22.43
N LYS A 607 -5.80 26.28 -23.05
CA LYS A 607 -7.09 26.42 -23.73
C LYS A 607 -8.01 25.28 -23.30
N VAL A 608 -9.24 25.63 -22.92
CA VAL A 608 -10.32 24.67 -22.69
C VAL A 608 -11.18 24.61 -23.95
N PHE A 609 -11.51 23.41 -24.40
CA PHE A 609 -12.39 23.18 -25.55
C PHE A 609 -13.82 22.85 -25.10
N GLU A 610 -14.77 22.93 -26.03
CA GLU A 610 -16.19 22.67 -25.75
C GLU A 610 -16.47 21.24 -25.28
N ASP A 611 -15.64 20.27 -25.73
CA ASP A 611 -15.68 18.87 -25.28
C ASP A 611 -15.06 18.67 -23.88
N GLY A 612 -14.62 19.76 -23.25
CA GLY A 612 -14.00 19.79 -21.93
C GLY A 612 -12.50 19.56 -21.93
N SER A 613 -11.91 19.09 -23.04
CA SER A 613 -10.47 18.85 -23.13
C SER A 613 -9.67 20.11 -22.83
N VAL A 614 -8.49 19.92 -22.23
CA VAL A 614 -7.59 21.01 -21.84
C VAL A 614 -6.26 20.82 -22.57
N GLU A 615 -5.91 21.79 -23.41
CA GLU A 615 -4.60 21.85 -24.05
C GLU A 615 -3.73 22.90 -23.35
N VAL A 616 -2.48 22.54 -23.10
CA VAL A 616 -1.45 23.42 -22.53
C VAL A 616 -0.28 23.53 -23.49
N LYS A 617 0.38 24.69 -23.48
CA LYS A 617 1.70 24.90 -24.08
C LYS A 617 2.68 25.28 -22.98
N LEU A 618 3.63 24.39 -22.71
CA LEU A 618 4.58 24.48 -21.61
C LEU A 618 5.96 24.87 -22.13
N ASN A 619 6.58 25.86 -21.50
CA ASN A 619 7.98 26.20 -21.64
C ASN A 619 8.88 25.07 -21.09
N PRO A 620 10.19 25.10 -21.40
CA PRO A 620 11.15 24.18 -20.79
C PRO A 620 11.05 24.18 -19.26
N LYS A 621 11.06 22.98 -18.66
CA LYS A 621 10.95 22.73 -17.20
C LYS A 621 9.69 23.26 -16.51
N GLU A 622 8.72 23.79 -17.26
CA GLU A 622 7.55 24.45 -16.68
C GLU A 622 6.59 23.46 -16.03
N ILE A 623 5.97 23.93 -14.94
CA ILE A 623 4.83 23.33 -14.27
C ILE A 623 3.63 24.27 -14.38
N ILE A 624 2.47 23.75 -14.77
CA ILE A 624 1.20 24.48 -14.75
C ILE A 624 0.23 23.71 -13.86
N ILE A 625 -0.39 24.39 -12.88
CA ILE A 625 -1.46 23.82 -12.05
C ILE A 625 -2.72 24.66 -12.26
N LEU A 626 -3.80 23.97 -12.64
CA LEU A 626 -5.13 24.51 -12.88
C LEU A 626 -6.09 24.00 -11.81
N LYS A 627 -6.96 24.86 -11.30
CA LYS A 627 -8.04 24.49 -10.37
C LYS A 627 -9.37 24.96 -10.92
N SER A 628 -10.37 24.09 -10.94
CA SER A 628 -11.70 24.47 -11.42
C SER A 628 -12.33 25.51 -10.50
N LYS A 629 -13.08 26.44 -11.10
CA LYS A 629 -13.84 27.47 -10.36
C LYS A 629 -14.95 26.88 -9.49
#